data_AF-A0A3D1HB15-F1
#
_entry.id   AF-A0A3D1HB15-F1
#
_cell.length_a   1.000
_cell.length_b   1.000
_cell.length_c   1.000
_cell.angle_alpha   90.00
_cell.angle_beta   90.00
_cell.angle_gamma   90.00
#
_symmetry.space_group_name_H-M   'P 1'
#
loop_
_entity.id
_entity.type
_entity.pdbx_description
1 polymer ?
#
loop_
_entity_poly.entity_id
_entity_poly.type
_entity_poly.pdbx_seq_one_letter_code
_entity_poly.pdbx_strand_id
1 'polypeptide(L)' 'SSIMPQKKNPDITELIRGKTARVIGDNMTLLTMMKGLPLAYNKDMQ' A
#
# COMPACT_ATOMS: atom_id res chain seq x y z
N SER A 1 5.34 22.69 15.68
CA SER A 1 4.52 23.41 16.68
C SER A 1 5.29 24.63 17.09
N SER A 2 4.73 25.82 16.89
CA SER A 2 5.44 27.10 17.10
C SER A 2 5.75 27.42 18.58
N ILE A 3 5.14 26.72 19.54
CA ILE A 3 5.35 26.91 20.99
C ILE A 3 6.40 25.93 21.57
N MET A 4 6.65 24.80 20.91
CA MET A 4 7.47 23.71 21.47
C MET A 4 8.72 23.46 20.61
N PRO A 5 9.88 24.07 20.92
CA PRO A 5 11.09 23.98 20.09
C PRO A 5 11.75 22.59 20.08
N GLN A 6 11.46 21.76 21.08
CA GLN A 6 12.01 20.40 21.19
C GLN A 6 11.08 19.34 20.60
N LYS A 7 9.81 19.69 20.35
CA LYS A 7 8.83 18.74 19.81
C LYS A 7 9.11 18.51 18.33
N LYS A 8 9.70 17.35 18.03
CA LYS A 8 9.82 16.80 16.68
C LYS A 8 8.70 15.81 16.45
N ASN A 9 7.90 16.03 15.43
CA ASN A 9 6.86 15.07 15.04
C ASN A 9 7.49 13.97 14.18
N PRO A 10 7.11 12.70 14.36
CA PRO A 10 7.64 11.59 13.58
C PRO A 10 6.87 11.42 12.26
N ASP A 11 6.59 12.51 11.53
CA ASP A 11 5.70 12.54 10.37
C ASP A 11 6.08 11.52 9.28
N ILE A 12 7.39 11.31 9.07
CA ILE A 12 7.90 10.32 8.11
C ILE A 12 7.45 8.90 8.49
N THR A 13 7.49 8.54 9.77
CA THR A 13 7.06 7.21 10.21
C THR A 13 5.56 7.04 10.09
N GLU A 14 4.78 8.11 10.25
CA GLU A 14 3.33 8.10 10.03
C GLU A 14 3.00 7.89 8.55
N LEU A 15 3.74 8.54 7.66
CA LEU A 15 3.61 8.33 6.21
C LEU A 15 3.99 6.91 5.79
N ILE A 16 5.09 6.36 6.33
CA ILE A 16 5.50 4.98 6.06
C ILE A 16 4.40 4.01 6.50
N ARG A 17 3.89 4.17 7.73
CA ARG A 17 2.79 3.35 8.26
C ARG A 17 1.55 3.40 7.36
N GLY A 18 1.15 4.59 6.89
CA GLY A 18 0.03 4.73 5.95
C GLY A 18 0.28 4.06 4.60
N LYS A 19 1.49 4.18 4.06
CA LYS A 19 1.86 3.56 2.77
C LYS A 19 1.87 2.03 2.80
N THR A 20 2.20 1.43 3.94
CA THR A 20 2.16 -0.04 4.10
C THR A 20 0.78 -0.61 3.79
N ALA A 21 -0.30 0.03 4.24
CA ALA A 21 -1.66 -0.42 3.97
C ALA A 21 -1.99 -0.42 2.46
N ARG A 22 -1.50 0.59 1.71
CA ARG A 22 -1.67 0.66 0.25
C ARG A 22 -1.02 -0.54 -0.44
N VAL A 23 0.23 -0.85 -0.10
CA VAL A 23 0.98 -1.97 -0.71
C VAL A 23 0.30 -3.31 -0.41
N ILE A 24 -0.22 -3.50 0.81
CA ILE A 24 -0.96 -4.71 1.19
C ILE A 24 -2.24 -4.84 0.35
N GLY A 25 -2.98 -3.74 0.16
CA GLY A 25 -4.18 -3.72 -0.67
C GLY A 25 -3.90 -4.04 -2.15
N ASP A 26 -2.84 -3.44 -2.71
CA ASP A 26 -2.39 -3.72 -4.08
C ASP A 26 -2.05 -5.21 -4.25
N ASN A 27 -1.33 -5.81 -3.29
CA ASN A 27 -1.00 -7.24 -3.31
C ASN A 27 -2.23 -8.15 -3.22
N MET A 28 -3.15 -7.86 -2.30
CA MET A 28 -4.38 -8.65 -2.15
C MET A 28 -5.26 -8.59 -3.40
N THR A 29 -5.35 -7.41 -4.03
CA THR A 29 -6.06 -7.21 -5.29
C THR A 29 -5.44 -8.08 -6.39
N LEU A 30 -4.12 -8.03 -6.55
CA LEU A 30 -3.41 -8.85 -7.54
C LEU A 30 -3.64 -10.35 -7.33
N LEU A 31 -3.49 -10.84 -6.08
CA LEU A 31 -3.71 -12.25 -5.76
C LEU A 31 -5.16 -12.68 -6.06
N THR A 32 -6.13 -11.81 -5.81
CA THR A 32 -7.54 -12.08 -6.09
C THR A 32 -7.81 -12.15 -7.59
N MET A 33 -7.26 -11.22 -8.36
CA MET A 33 -7.39 -11.19 -9.82
C MET A 33 -6.77 -12.42 -10.47
N MET A 34 -5.62 -12.87 -9.97
CA MET A 34 -4.89 -14.01 -10.56
C MET A 34 -5.42 -15.38 -10.13
N LYS A 35 -6.20 -15.45 -9.04
CA LYS A 35 -6.68 -16.71 -8.48
C LYS A 35 -7.67 -17.40 -9.42
N GLY A 36 -7.24 -18.53 -10.00
CA GLY A 36 -8.10 -19.40 -10.80
C GLY A 36 -8.25 -18.97 -12.26
N LEU A 37 -7.41 -18.05 -12.75
CA LEU A 37 -7.36 -17.73 -14.18
C LEU A 37 -6.90 -18.97 -14.97
N PRO A 38 -7.61 -19.36 -16.04
CA PRO A 38 -7.17 -20.42 -16.94
C PRO A 38 -5.98 -19.95 -17.78
N LEU A 39 -5.12 -20.86 -18.21
CA LEU A 39 -4.08 -20.55 -19.20
C LEU A 39 -4.71 -20.31 -20.58
N ALA A 40 -4.21 -19.43 -21.45
CA ALA A 40 -3.02 -18.59 -21.36
C ALA A 40 -3.36 -17.12 -21.06
N TYR A 41 -2.95 -16.15 -21.90
CA TYR A 41 -3.18 -14.73 -21.63
C TYR A 41 -4.69 -14.39 -21.56
N ASN A 42 -5.10 -13.69 -20.50
CA ASN A 42 -6.47 -13.21 -20.27
C ASN A 42 -6.47 -11.68 -20.14
N LYS A 43 -7.56 -11.04 -20.56
CA LYS A 43 -7.74 -9.58 -20.50
C LYS A 43 -7.77 -9.05 -19.07
N ASP A 44 -8.14 -9.89 -18.10
CA ASP A 44 -8.16 -9.59 -16.67
C ASP A 44 -6.76 -9.32 -16.08
N MET A 45 -5.68 -9.61 -16.82
CA MET A 45 -4.30 -9.31 -16.41
C MET A 45 -3.85 -7.87 -16.71
N GLN A 46 -4.69 -7.07 -17.37
CA GLN A 46 -4.44 -5.65 -17.68
C GLN A 46 -5.02 -4.75 -16.59
#